data_AF-A0A2I8DPC6-F1
#
_entry.id   AF-A0A2I8DPC6-F1
#
_cell.length_a   1.000
_cell.length_b   1.000
_cell.length_c   1.000
_cell.angle_alpha   90.00
_cell.angle_beta   90.00
_cell.angle_gamma   90.00
#
_symmetry.space_group_name_H-M   'P 1'
#
loop_
_entity.id
_entity.type
_entity.pdbx_description
1 polymer ?
#
loop_
_entity_poly.entity_id
_entity_poly.type
_entity_poly.pdbx_seq_one_letter_code
_entity_poly.pdbx_strand_id
1 'polypeptide(L)'
;MPIMGATLLSEIPFAMIEPHEAQAKRNHGQSLNRLADRGGLAVPEALDILEGRPGASSKNCLNNERYLIHLVREWRATQREADAS
;
A
#
# COMPACT_ATOMS: atom_id res chain seq x y z
N MET A 1 3.45 -4.27 5.47
CA MET A 1 4.11 -3.07 4.93
C MET A 1 3.72 -1.90 5.80
N PRO A 2 4.66 -1.31 6.57
CA PRO A 2 4.36 -0.17 7.42
C PRO A 2 3.90 1.04 6.60
N ILE A 3 2.93 1.79 7.14
CA ILE A 3 2.45 3.04 6.58
C ILE A 3 2.84 4.18 7.52
N MET A 4 3.60 5.14 7.01
CA MET A 4 4.10 6.28 7.78
C MET A 4 3.22 7.52 7.58
N GLY A 5 3.08 8.30 8.66
CA GLY A 5 2.39 9.59 8.64
C GLY A 5 0.86 9.53 8.50
N ALA A 6 0.27 8.34 8.51
CA ALA A 6 -1.17 8.14 8.58
C ALA A 6 -1.66 8.15 10.04
N THR A 7 -2.89 8.64 10.25
CA THR A 7 -3.51 8.74 11.58
C THR A 7 -4.30 7.49 11.97
N LEU A 8 -4.88 6.81 10.99
CA LEU A 8 -5.92 5.77 11.14
C LEU A 8 -5.44 4.39 10.65
N LEU A 9 -4.25 4.30 10.05
CA LEU A 9 -3.70 3.06 9.49
C LEU A 9 -2.18 3.03 9.60
N SER A 10 -1.64 2.11 10.40
CA SER A 10 -0.19 1.98 10.62
C SER A 10 0.51 1.02 9.66
N GLU A 11 -0.24 0.16 8.96
CA GLU A 11 0.31 -0.81 8.00
C GLU A 11 -0.75 -1.34 7.03
N ILE A 12 -0.30 -1.85 5.88
CA ILE A 12 -1.09 -2.71 4.97
C ILE A 12 -0.52 -4.13 4.95
N PRO A 13 -1.33 -5.17 4.69
CA PRO A 13 -0.84 -6.54 4.51
C PRO A 13 0.25 -6.61 3.44
N PHE A 14 1.36 -7.32 3.70
CA PHE A 14 2.43 -7.40 2.70
C PHE A 14 1.97 -8.13 1.42
N ALA A 15 1.20 -9.22 1.57
CA ALA A 15 0.62 -9.96 0.44
C ALA A 15 -0.31 -9.12 -0.46
N MET A 16 -0.89 -8.03 0.07
CA MET A 16 -1.71 -7.12 -0.73
C MET A 16 -0.85 -6.30 -1.70
N ILE A 17 0.35 -5.88 -1.28
CA ILE A 17 1.23 -5.02 -2.09
C ILE A 17 2.32 -5.81 -2.83
N GLU A 18 2.65 -7.02 -2.40
CA GLU A 18 3.67 -7.90 -2.99
C GLU A 18 3.55 -8.06 -4.52
N PRO A 19 2.35 -8.24 -5.12
CA PRO A 19 2.22 -8.33 -6.58
C PRO A 19 2.69 -7.08 -7.34
N HIS A 20 2.85 -5.95 -6.63
CA HIS A 20 3.21 -4.65 -7.18
C HIS A 20 4.70 -4.29 -7.03
N GLU A 21 5.56 -5.26 -6.70
CA GLU A 21 7.03 -5.09 -6.55
C GLU A 21 7.69 -4.36 -7.74
N ALA A 22 7.24 -4.65 -8.97
CA ALA A 22 7.75 -3.99 -10.16
C ALA A 22 7.47 -2.48 -10.16
N GLN A 23 6.30 -2.05 -9.65
CA GLN A 23 5.96 -0.63 -9.54
C GLN A 23 6.75 0.04 -8.42
N ALA A 24 6.96 -0.65 -7.29
CA ALA A 24 7.82 -0.15 -6.21
C ALA A 24 9.24 0.14 -6.70
N LYS A 25 9.83 -0.77 -7.49
CA LYS A 25 11.14 -0.56 -8.11
C LYS A 25 11.15 0.61 -9.08
N ARG A 26 10.10 0.80 -9.88
CA ARG A 26 10.00 1.94 -10.80
C ARG A 26 9.89 3.28 -10.06
N ASN A 27 9.08 3.34 -9.02
CA ASN A 27 8.81 4.58 -8.30
C ASN A 27 9.94 4.98 -7.34
N HIS A 28 10.62 4.01 -6.71
CA HIS A 28 11.57 4.28 -5.63
C HIS A 28 12.98 3.72 -5.88
N GLY A 29 13.19 2.94 -6.95
CA GLY A 29 14.46 2.22 -7.16
C GLY A 29 14.74 1.13 -6.13
N GLN A 30 13.74 0.73 -5.34
CA GLN A 30 13.88 -0.16 -4.19
C GLN A 30 12.81 -1.26 -4.21
N SER A 31 13.13 -2.41 -3.62
CA SER A 31 12.16 -3.48 -3.39
C SER A 31 11.19 -3.15 -2.27
N LEU A 32 10.03 -3.81 -2.23
CA LEU A 32 9.07 -3.67 -1.13
C LEU A 32 9.69 -4.07 0.21
N ASN A 33 10.54 -5.10 0.24
CA ASN A 33 11.28 -5.47 1.46
C ASN A 33 12.19 -4.34 1.93
N ARG A 34 12.99 -3.74 1.04
CA ARG A 34 13.87 -2.61 1.40
C ARG A 34 13.08 -1.39 1.86
N LEU A 35 11.93 -1.13 1.24
CA LEU A 35 11.01 -0.07 1.66
C LEU A 35 10.47 -0.34 3.06
N ALA A 36 10.00 -1.56 3.35
CA ALA A 36 9.54 -1.96 4.67
C ALA A 36 10.65 -1.84 5.74
N ASP A 37 11.87 -2.29 5.43
CA ASP A 37 13.02 -2.23 6.35
C ASP A 37 13.40 -0.80 6.75
N ARG A 38 13.19 0.19 5.87
CA ARG A 38 13.48 1.61 6.14
C ARG A 38 12.29 2.39 6.71
N GLY A 39 11.26 1.70 7.17
CA GLY A 39 10.08 2.29 7.83
C GLY A 39 8.80 2.26 6.99
N GLY A 40 8.84 1.75 5.76
CA GLY A 40 7.67 1.57 4.89
C GLY A 40 7.40 2.75 3.95
N LEU A 41 6.12 3.01 3.71
CA LEU A 41 5.62 3.93 2.69
C LEU A 41 4.69 4.97 3.31
N ALA A 42 4.65 6.19 2.78
CA ALA A 42 3.54 7.09 3.03
C ALA A 42 2.29 6.62 2.27
N VAL A 43 1.10 7.03 2.74
CA VAL A 43 -0.18 6.76 2.06
C VAL A 43 -0.17 7.00 0.54
N PRO A 44 0.27 8.17 0.03
CA PRO A 44 0.28 8.39 -1.42
C PRO A 44 1.22 7.45 -2.17
N GLU A 45 2.36 7.07 -1.59
CA GLU A 45 3.31 6.15 -2.23
C GLU A 45 2.72 4.74 -2.34
N ALA A 46 2.05 4.28 -1.28
CA ALA A 46 1.35 3.00 -1.29
C ALA A 46 0.25 2.95 -2.35
N LEU A 47 -0.53 4.02 -2.49
CA LEU A 47 -1.55 4.13 -3.55
C LEU A 47 -0.94 4.15 -4.95
N ASP A 48 0.13 4.92 -5.15
CA ASP A 48 0.79 4.97 -6.45
C ASP A 48 1.35 3.60 -6.86
N ILE A 49 1.83 2.79 -5.90
CA ILE A 49 2.29 1.42 -6.16
C ILE A 49 1.12 0.47 -6.46
N LEU A 50 0.09 0.47 -5.61
CA LEU A 50 -1.08 -0.42 -5.75
C LEU A 50 -1.84 -0.16 -7.06
N GLU A 51 -1.91 1.09 -7.50
CA GLU A 51 -2.66 1.48 -8.70
C GLU A 51 -1.78 1.60 -9.95
N GLY A 52 -0.49 1.25 -9.86
CA GLY A 52 0.41 1.27 -11.02
C GLY A 52 0.73 2.68 -11.54
N ARG A 53 0.67 3.70 -10.69
CA ARG A 53 0.89 5.12 -11.05
C ARG A 53 2.34 5.55 -10.85
N PRO A 54 2.80 6.59 -11.58
CA PRO A 54 4.08 7.24 -11.30
C PRO A 54 4.12 7.77 -9.87
N GLY A 55 5.29 7.75 -9.24
CA GLY A 55 5.47 8.31 -7.89
C GLY A 55 5.09 9.79 -7.82
N ALA A 56 4.53 10.19 -6.67
CA ALA A 56 4.00 11.52 -6.38
C ALA A 56 2.76 11.93 -7.20
N SER A 57 2.01 10.95 -7.74
CA SER A 57 0.72 11.22 -8.39
C SER A 57 -0.39 11.44 -7.36
N SER A 58 -0.31 10.73 -6.24
CA SER A 58 -1.27 10.83 -5.14
C SER A 58 -0.87 11.91 -4.12
N LYS A 59 -1.86 12.60 -3.53
CA LYS A 59 -1.63 13.63 -2.50
C LYS A 59 -1.60 13.03 -1.10
N ASN A 60 -0.82 13.63 -0.21
CA ASN A 60 -0.91 13.34 1.21
C ASN A 60 -2.13 14.06 1.81
N CYS A 61 -3.27 13.36 1.91
CA CYS A 61 -4.51 13.89 2.48
C CYS A 61 -5.38 12.80 3.09
N LEU A 62 -6.28 13.19 3.99
CA LEU A 62 -7.18 12.28 4.71
C LEU A 62 -8.08 11.44 3.78
N ASN A 63 -8.44 11.96 2.60
CA ASN A 63 -9.25 11.19 1.64
C ASN A 63 -8.48 9.99 1.08
N ASN A 64 -7.20 10.17 0.77
CA ASN A 64 -6.35 9.07 0.29
C ASN A 64 -6.06 8.06 1.41
N GLU A 65 -5.96 8.52 2.64
CA GLU A 65 -5.83 7.63 3.81
C GLU A 65 -7.09 6.77 3.99
N ARG A 66 -8.28 7.40 3.95
CA ARG A 66 -9.57 6.68 3.99
C ARG A 66 -9.73 5.71 2.83
N TYR A 67 -9.25 6.09 1.65
CA TYR A 67 -9.30 5.24 0.48
C TYR A 67 -8.38 4.01 0.63
N LEU A 68 -7.15 4.19 1.10
CA LEU A 68 -6.25 3.07 1.38
C LEU A 68 -6.84 2.12 2.43
N ILE A 69 -7.49 2.66 3.48
CA ILE A 69 -8.20 1.86 4.49
C ILE A 69 -9.33 1.04 3.85
N HIS A 70 -10.08 1.62 2.92
CA HIS A 70 -11.12 0.91 2.20
C HIS A 70 -10.53 -0.23 1.37
N LEU A 71 -9.47 0.01 0.58
CA LEU A 71 -8.80 -1.03 -0.19
C LEU A 71 -8.30 -2.20 0.69
N VAL A 72 -7.75 -1.91 1.87
CA VAL A 72 -7.33 -2.96 2.82
C VAL A 72 -8.52 -3.76 3.33
N ARG A 73 -9.66 -3.12 3.59
CA ARG A 73 -10.88 -3.81 4.04
C ARG A 73 -11.43 -4.73 2.96
N GLU A 74 -11.52 -4.24 1.73
CA GLU A 74 -11.96 -5.04 0.58
C GLU A 74 -11.04 -6.24 0.36
N TRP A 75 -9.71 -6.03 0.35
CA TRP A 75 -8.76 -7.12 0.22
C TRP A 75 -8.92 -8.19 1.31
N ARG A 76 -9.09 -7.79 2.58
CA ARG A 76 -9.33 -8.74 3.67
C ARG A 76 -10.65 -9.50 3.52
N ALA A 77 -11.68 -8.87 2.95
CA ALA A 77 -12.95 -9.53 2.67
C ALA A 77 -12.77 -10.62 1.59
N THR A 78 -12.04 -10.33 0.51
CA THR A 78 -11.80 -11.32 -0.55
C THR A 78 -10.98 -12.52 -0.07
N GLN A 79 -10.00 -12.32 0.83
CA GLN A 79 -9.25 -13.43 1.40
C GLN A 79 -10.15 -14.36 2.24
N ARG A 80 -11.09 -13.80 3.00
CA ARG A 80 -12.03 -14.59 3.80
C ARG A 80 -12.99 -15.43 2.95
N GLU A 81 -13.42 -14.91 1.81
CA GLU A 81 -14.28 -15.65 0.89
C GLU A 81 -13.52 -16.79 0.21
N ALA A 82 -12.25 -16.56 -0.14
CA ALA A 82 -11.38 -17.60 -0.69
C ALA A 82 -11.12 -18.73 0.32
N ASP A 83 -10.89 -18.42 1.59
CA ASP A 83 -10.67 -19.42 2.65
C ASP A 83 -11.93 -20.23 3.00
N ALA A 84 -13.13 -19.71 2.68
CA ALA A 84 -14.41 -20.35 2.97
C ALA A 84 -14.95 -21.22 1.82
N SER A 85 -14.27 -21.22 0.67
CA SER A 85 -14.64 -21.96 -0.56
C SER A 85 -13.80 -23.21 -0.75
#